data_AF-A0A2V9PDP7-F1
#
_entry.id   AF-A0A2V9PDP7-F1
#
_cell.length_a   1.000
_cell.length_b   1.000
_cell.length_c   1.000
_cell.angle_alpha   90.00
_cell.angle_beta   90.00
_cell.angle_gamma   90.00
#
_symmetry.space_group_name_H-M   'P 1'
#
loop_
_entity.id
_entity.type
_entity.pdbx_description
1 polymer ?
#
loop_
_entity_poly.entity_id
_entity_poly.type
_entity_poly.pdbx_seq_one_letter_code
_entity_poly.pdbx_strand_id
1 'polypeptide(L)'
;MWVISEPLTGIEAARALREAVPDLERHLTERRIEIQVITETLTREDATRALRQAIPDLERHLAARSIEIVPHQEWYLERGIFDSQRVINGWNEKLDEALSRGYEGVRVHGNEAWLTERDWKNFVGYERRLN
;
A
#
# COMPACT_ATOMS: atom_id res chain seq x y z
N MET A 1 10.06 9.56 -0.31
CA MET A 1 8.87 10.10 -0.99
C MET A 1 9.31 10.64 -2.34
N TRP A 2 9.01 9.91 -3.42
CA TRP A 2 9.24 10.38 -4.79
C TRP A 2 7.95 11.06 -5.25
N VAL A 3 7.95 12.39 -5.35
CA VAL A 3 6.81 13.14 -5.91
C VAL A 3 7.08 13.26 -7.41
N ILE A 4 6.23 12.62 -8.21
CA ILE A 4 6.28 12.69 -9.67
C ILE A 4 5.25 13.74 -10.08
N SER A 5 5.66 14.74 -10.87
CA SER A 5 4.81 15.89 -11.23
C SER A 5 3.72 15.57 -12.24
N GLU A 6 3.79 14.39 -12.88
CA GLU A 6 2.77 13.88 -13.78
C GLU A 6 2.29 12.50 -13.28
N PRO A 7 0.99 12.17 -13.38
CA PRO A 7 0.48 10.86 -12.98
C PRO A 7 1.17 9.76 -13.78
N LEU A 8 1.73 8.77 -13.10
CA LEU A 8 2.30 7.59 -13.74
C LEU A 8 1.25 6.92 -14.64
N THR A 9 1.64 6.56 -15.86
CA THR A 9 0.87 5.59 -16.64
C THR A 9 0.86 4.23 -15.91
N GLY A 10 -0.11 3.36 -16.23
CA GLY A 10 -0.18 2.05 -15.58
C GLY A 10 1.06 1.18 -15.81
N ILE A 11 1.72 1.32 -16.95
CA ILE A 11 2.99 0.62 -17.25
C ILE A 11 4.10 1.14 -16.34
N GLU A 12 4.22 2.45 -16.16
CA GLU A 12 5.24 3.05 -15.30
C GLU A 12 4.97 2.74 -13.82
N ALA A 13 3.70 2.74 -13.40
CA ALA A 13 3.31 2.33 -12.05
C ALA A 13 3.64 0.85 -11.78
N ALA A 14 3.35 -0.04 -12.73
CA ALA A 14 3.70 -1.46 -12.62
C ALA A 14 5.23 -1.68 -12.58
N ARG A 15 5.97 -0.90 -13.37
CA ARG A 15 7.44 -0.92 -13.36
C ARG A 15 8.00 -0.43 -12.02
N ALA A 16 7.53 0.71 -11.52
CA ALA A 16 7.96 1.27 -10.24
C ALA A 16 7.67 0.30 -9.09
N LEU A 17 6.48 -0.33 -9.09
CA LEU A 17 6.14 -1.38 -8.13
C LEU A 17 7.13 -2.54 -8.19
N ARG A 18 7.47 -3.02 -9.39
CA ARG A 18 8.45 -4.09 -9.58
C ARG A 18 9.86 -3.70 -9.10
N GLU A 19 10.27 -2.46 -9.36
CA GLU A 19 11.58 -1.94 -8.94
C GLU A 19 11.69 -1.75 -7.42
N ALA A 20 10.57 -1.61 -6.70
CA ALA A 20 10.54 -1.59 -5.24
C ALA A 20 10.63 -3.00 -4.61
N VAL A 21 10.55 -4.08 -5.41
CA VAL A 21 10.54 -5.47 -4.93
C VAL A 21 11.86 -5.95 -4.31
N PRO A 22 13.07 -5.57 -4.78
CA PRO A 22 14.32 -6.00 -4.14
C PRO A 22 14.43 -5.59 -2.67
N ASP A 23 13.82 -4.47 -2.30
CA ASP A 23 13.65 -4.13 -0.89
C ASP A 23 12.60 -5.04 -0.26
N LEU A 24 11.44 -5.23 -0.88
CA LEU A 24 10.37 -6.08 -0.37
C LEU A 24 10.84 -7.50 0.01
N GLU A 25 11.62 -8.19 -0.83
CA GLU A 25 12.16 -9.52 -0.52
C GLU A 25 13.04 -9.54 0.74
N ARG A 26 13.89 -8.52 0.93
CA ARG A 26 14.72 -8.36 2.14
C ARG A 26 13.88 -8.23 3.42
N HIS A 27 12.67 -7.67 3.32
CA HIS A 27 11.82 -7.42 4.48
C HIS A 27 10.75 -8.51 4.68
N LEU A 28 10.45 -9.33 3.66
CA LEU A 28 9.64 -10.55 3.83
C LEU A 28 10.30 -11.55 4.80
N THR A 29 11.62 -11.48 4.99
CA THR A 29 12.34 -12.22 6.04
C THR A 29 12.15 -11.66 7.45
N GLU A 30 11.68 -10.42 7.61
CA GLU A 30 11.48 -9.73 8.90
C GLU A 30 10.09 -9.96 9.52
N ARG A 31 9.33 -10.97 9.06
CA ARG A 31 8.00 -11.30 9.57
C ARG A 31 7.08 -10.07 9.70
N ARG A 32 6.99 -9.24 8.65
CA ARG A 32 5.99 -8.16 8.55
C ARG A 32 4.93 -8.48 7.49
N ILE A 33 3.75 -7.90 7.64
CA ILE A 33 2.74 -7.87 6.57
C ILE A 33 3.05 -6.67 5.68
N GLU A 34 3.10 -6.90 4.38
CA GLU A 34 3.41 -5.90 3.36
C GLU A 34 2.13 -5.50 2.61
N ILE A 35 1.75 -4.23 2.67
CA ILE A 35 0.51 -3.72 2.08
C ILE A 35 0.87 -2.75 0.96
N GLN A 36 0.43 -3.06 -0.26
CA GLN A 36 0.58 -2.23 -1.45
C GLN A 36 -0.72 -1.50 -1.72
N VAL A 37 -0.77 -0.19 -1.42
CA VAL A 37 -1.94 0.62 -1.72
C VAL A 37 -1.83 1.22 -3.12
N ILE A 38 -2.65 0.72 -4.04
CA ILE A 38 -2.59 1.07 -5.48
C ILE A 38 -3.55 2.20 -5.84
N THR A 39 -3.16 3.04 -6.79
CA THR A 39 -4.00 4.12 -7.34
C THR A 39 -4.77 3.66 -8.58
N GLU A 40 -5.65 4.51 -9.11
CA GLU A 40 -6.43 4.24 -10.33
C GLU A 40 -5.60 3.85 -11.56
N THR A 41 -4.33 4.26 -11.60
CA THR A 41 -3.45 3.98 -12.73
C THR A 41 -2.96 2.53 -12.75
N LEU A 42 -3.06 1.81 -11.65
CA LEU A 42 -2.62 0.41 -11.53
C LEU A 42 -3.78 -0.46 -11.04
N THR A 43 -4.22 -1.40 -11.88
CA THR A 43 -5.25 -2.37 -11.46
C THR A 43 -4.67 -3.41 -10.50
N ARG A 44 -5.54 -4.04 -9.69
CA ARG A 44 -5.14 -5.15 -8.82
C ARG A 44 -4.50 -6.30 -9.61
N GLU A 45 -5.01 -6.58 -10.81
CA GLU A 45 -4.49 -7.63 -11.69
C GLU A 45 -3.08 -7.29 -12.20
N ASP A 46 -2.88 -6.05 -12.66
CA ASP A 46 -1.57 -5.59 -13.16
C ASP A 46 -0.54 -5.52 -12.04
N ALA A 47 -0.92 -5.04 -10.86
CA ALA A 47 -0.07 -5.07 -9.67
C ALA A 47 0.33 -6.51 -9.31
N THR A 48 -0.63 -7.43 -9.29
CA THR A 48 -0.38 -8.85 -9.03
C THR A 48 0.58 -9.44 -10.07
N ARG A 49 0.38 -9.13 -11.34
CA ARG A 49 1.24 -9.58 -12.45
C ARG A 49 2.66 -9.04 -12.31
N ALA A 50 2.81 -7.75 -11.97
CA ALA A 50 4.10 -7.12 -11.74
C ALA A 50 4.85 -7.75 -10.56
N LEU A 51 4.16 -7.98 -9.44
CA LEU A 51 4.73 -8.64 -8.27
C LEU A 51 5.10 -10.10 -8.58
N ARG A 52 4.30 -10.81 -9.37
CA ARG A 52 4.56 -12.23 -9.71
C ARG A 52 5.86 -12.40 -10.50
N GLN A 53 6.25 -11.37 -11.27
CA GLN A 53 7.52 -11.39 -11.99
C GLN A 53 8.74 -11.21 -11.09
N ALA A 54 8.56 -10.71 -9.87
CA ALA A 54 9.66 -10.27 -9.02
C ALA A 54 9.69 -10.95 -7.64
N ILE A 55 8.59 -11.57 -7.21
CA ILE A 55 8.49 -12.30 -5.93
C ILE A 55 8.24 -13.77 -6.23
N PRO A 56 9.22 -14.66 -5.99
CA PRO A 56 9.01 -16.10 -6.00
C PRO A 56 7.89 -16.50 -5.04
N ASP A 57 7.07 -17.49 -5.42
CA ASP A 57 5.96 -17.99 -4.60
C ASP A 57 4.97 -16.91 -4.14
N LEU A 58 4.76 -15.83 -4.93
CA LEU A 58 3.81 -14.76 -4.60
C LEU A 58 2.45 -15.28 -4.14
N GLU A 59 1.92 -16.34 -4.77
CA GLU A 59 0.62 -16.90 -4.42
C GLU A 59 0.57 -17.42 -2.98
N ARG A 60 1.68 -17.96 -2.47
CA ARG A 60 1.78 -18.38 -1.07
C ARG A 60 1.67 -17.16 -0.14
N HIS A 61 2.31 -16.05 -0.51
CA HIS A 61 2.27 -14.81 0.27
C HIS A 61 0.89 -14.14 0.25
N LEU A 62 0.22 -14.14 -0.90
CA LEU A 62 -1.15 -13.65 -1.05
C LEU A 62 -2.13 -14.53 -0.25
N ALA A 63 -2.06 -15.85 -0.39
CA ALA A 63 -2.90 -16.79 0.34
C ALA A 63 -2.68 -16.70 1.86
N ALA A 64 -1.42 -16.52 2.28
CA ALA A 64 -1.08 -16.31 3.68
C ALA A 64 -1.42 -14.90 4.18
N ARG A 65 -1.91 -13.97 3.34
CA ARG A 65 -2.12 -12.55 3.69
C ARG A 65 -0.88 -11.94 4.37
N SER A 66 0.31 -12.27 3.86
CA SER A 66 1.56 -11.60 4.22
C SER A 66 1.92 -10.50 3.21
N ILE A 67 1.33 -10.56 2.01
CA ILE A 67 1.28 -9.47 1.05
C ILE A 67 -0.20 -9.18 0.78
N GLU A 68 -0.59 -7.93 0.88
CA GLU A 68 -1.91 -7.44 0.51
C GLU A 68 -1.78 -6.36 -0.56
N ILE A 69 -2.69 -6.37 -1.53
CA ILE A 69 -2.83 -5.31 -2.52
C ILE A 69 -4.18 -4.66 -2.25
N VAL A 70 -4.23 -3.35 -2.07
CA VAL A 70 -5.47 -2.65 -1.68
C VAL A 70 -5.65 -1.41 -2.54
N PRO A 71 -6.75 -1.24 -3.28
CA PRO A 71 -7.05 0.02 -3.96
C PRO A 71 -7.20 1.17 -2.98
N HIS A 72 -6.66 2.33 -3.34
CA HIS A 72 -6.74 3.54 -2.51
C HIS A 72 -8.19 3.94 -2.22
N GLN A 73 -9.12 3.69 -3.15
CA GLN A 73 -10.55 3.96 -2.97
C GLN A 73 -11.17 3.06 -1.89
N GLU A 74 -10.67 1.83 -1.72
CA GLU A 74 -11.12 0.92 -0.66
C GLU A 74 -10.49 1.27 0.68
N TRP A 75 -9.24 1.75 0.67
CA TRP A 75 -8.50 2.01 1.91
C TRP A 75 -8.70 3.42 2.45
N TYR A 76 -8.48 4.45 1.63
CA TYR A 76 -8.44 5.84 2.05
C TYR A 76 -9.80 6.54 1.98
N LEU A 77 -10.68 6.10 1.08
CA LEU A 77 -11.95 6.78 0.84
C LEU A 77 -13.13 6.00 1.42
N GLU A 78 -14.03 6.71 2.10
CA GLU A 78 -15.37 6.21 2.41
C GLU A 78 -16.38 7.06 1.65
N ARG A 79 -17.13 6.45 0.73
CA ARG A 79 -18.07 7.16 -0.17
C ARG A 79 -17.40 8.33 -0.91
N GLY A 80 -16.12 8.19 -1.28
CA GLY A 80 -15.33 9.20 -1.98
C GLY A 80 -14.77 10.33 -1.09
N ILE A 81 -14.90 10.21 0.24
CA ILE A 81 -14.42 11.20 1.20
C ILE A 81 -13.25 10.61 1.99
N PHE A 82 -12.15 11.37 2.07
CA PHE A 82 -11.02 11.01 2.92
C PHE A 82 -11.29 11.40 4.38
N ASP A 83 -11.27 10.41 5.27
CA ASP A 83 -11.37 10.55 6.72
C ASP A 83 -10.10 10.01 7.38
N SER A 84 -9.26 10.92 7.88
CA SER A 84 -7.98 10.57 8.49
C SER A 84 -8.13 9.73 9.75
N GLN A 85 -9.17 9.94 10.55
CA GLN A 85 -9.37 9.17 11.79
C GLN A 85 -9.74 7.72 11.46
N ARG A 86 -10.62 7.52 10.47
CA ARG A 86 -10.99 6.19 10.00
C ARG A 86 -9.78 5.43 9.47
N VAL A 87 -8.96 6.08 8.64
CA VAL A 87 -7.76 5.47 8.04
C VAL A 87 -6.75 5.08 9.12
N ILE A 88 -6.50 5.96 10.11
CA ILE A 88 -5.60 5.64 11.25
C ILE A 88 -6.13 4.44 12.04
N ASN A 89 -7.44 4.41 12.34
CA ASN A 89 -8.03 3.28 13.05
C ASN A 89 -7.87 1.98 12.25
N GLY A 90 -8.10 2.00 10.95
CA GLY A 90 -7.89 0.84 10.09
C GLY A 90 -6.43 0.35 10.07
N TRP A 91 -5.45 1.26 10.09
CA TRP A 91 -4.04 0.86 10.22
C TRP A 91 -3.72 0.22 11.58
N ASN A 92 -4.31 0.73 12.66
CA ASN A 92 -4.16 0.11 13.99
C ASN A 92 -4.79 -1.28 14.03
N GLU A 93 -5.97 -1.47 13.44
CA GLU A 93 -6.61 -2.78 13.34
C GLU A 93 -5.75 -3.77 12.52
N LYS A 94 -5.15 -3.32 11.42
CA LYS A 94 -4.20 -4.13 10.63
C LYS A 94 -2.96 -4.51 11.42
N LEU A 95 -2.43 -3.59 12.21
CA LEU A 95 -1.29 -3.85 13.09
C LEU A 95 -1.65 -4.88 14.16
N ASP A 96 -2.79 -4.72 14.83
CA ASP A 96 -3.27 -5.66 15.83
C ASP A 96 -3.49 -7.07 15.24
N GLU A 97 -4.06 -7.15 14.03
CA GLU A 97 -4.19 -8.41 13.30
C GLU A 97 -2.81 -9.04 13.02
N ALA A 98 -1.85 -8.25 12.52
CA ALA A 98 -0.50 -8.72 12.23
C ALA A 98 0.18 -9.28 13.49
N LEU A 99 0.15 -8.52 14.59
CA LEU A 99 0.73 -8.91 15.87
C LEU A 99 0.08 -10.20 16.41
N SER A 100 -1.24 -10.32 16.33
CA SER A 100 -1.97 -11.53 16.76
C SER A 100 -1.59 -12.79 15.98
N ARG A 101 -1.12 -12.61 14.75
CA ARG A 101 -0.64 -13.67 13.86
C ARG A 101 0.86 -13.96 14.00
N GLY A 102 1.54 -13.28 14.93
CA GLY A 102 2.98 -13.46 15.21
C GLY A 102 3.90 -12.69 14.25
N TYR A 103 3.37 -11.72 13.50
CA TYR A 103 4.20 -10.77 12.74
C TYR A 103 4.70 -9.66 13.68
N GLU A 104 5.80 -9.02 13.32
CA GLU A 104 6.42 -7.93 14.09
C GLU A 104 5.80 -6.56 13.77
N GLY A 105 4.97 -6.49 12.73
CA GLY A 105 4.22 -5.30 12.36
C GLY A 105 3.73 -5.32 10.92
N VAL A 106 3.34 -4.13 10.45
CA VAL A 106 2.86 -3.88 9.09
C VAL A 106 3.77 -2.85 8.43
N ARG A 107 3.96 -3.00 7.13
CA ARG A 107 4.58 -2.00 6.27
C ARG A 107 3.63 -1.67 5.13
N VAL A 108 3.54 -0.38 4.83
CA VAL A 108 2.62 0.14 3.84
C VAL A 108 3.43 0.87 2.78
N HIS A 109 3.16 0.52 1.53
CA HIS A 109 3.60 1.24 0.35
C HIS A 109 2.39 1.94 -0.24
N GLY A 110 2.25 3.22 0.09
CA GLY A 110 1.24 4.10 -0.49
C GLY A 110 1.75 4.75 -1.77
N ASN A 111 0.85 4.92 -2.73
CA ASN A 111 0.99 5.98 -3.72
C ASN A 111 -0.08 7.05 -3.45
N GLU A 112 0.37 8.26 -3.14
CA GLU A 112 -0.49 9.39 -2.78
C GLU A 112 -0.96 10.21 -3.99
N ALA A 113 -0.71 9.76 -5.23
CA ALA A 113 -1.07 10.47 -6.47
C ALA A 113 -2.59 10.71 -6.66
N TRP A 114 -3.43 10.16 -5.78
CA TRP A 114 -4.88 10.40 -5.75
C TRP A 114 -5.28 11.68 -4.99
N LEU A 115 -4.35 12.29 -4.23
CA LEU A 115 -4.66 13.47 -3.43
C LEU A 115 -4.96 14.68 -4.32
N THR A 116 -6.10 15.33 -4.06
CA THR A 116 -6.42 16.64 -4.64
C THR A 116 -6.03 17.77 -3.67
N GLU A 117 -6.01 19.02 -4.14
CA GLU A 117 -5.78 20.20 -3.27
C GLU A 117 -6.75 20.24 -2.08
N ARG A 118 -7.98 19.76 -2.26
CA ARG A 118 -9.01 19.70 -1.22
C ARG A 118 -8.64 18.71 -0.11
N ASP A 119 -7.97 17.62 -0.46
CA ASP A 119 -7.63 16.54 0.47
C ASP A 119 -6.33 16.85 1.24
N TRP A 120 -5.51 17.77 0.73
CA TRP A 120 -4.17 18.08 1.26
C TRP A 120 -4.16 18.47 2.74
N LYS A 121 -5.07 19.34 3.19
CA LYS A 121 -5.13 19.76 4.60
C LYS A 121 -5.40 18.60 5.55
N ASN A 122 -6.30 17.69 5.18
CA ASN A 122 -6.62 16.53 5.99
C ASN A 122 -5.49 15.49 5.93
N PHE A 123 -4.87 15.33 4.76
CA PHE A 123 -3.73 14.43 4.57
C PHE A 123 -2.49 14.84 5.39
N VAL A 124 -2.16 16.14 5.46
CA VAL A 124 -1.06 16.63 6.32
C VAL A 124 -1.35 16.35 7.80
N GLY A 125 -2.61 16.45 8.23
CA GLY A 125 -3.03 16.08 9.59
C GLY A 125 -2.87 14.58 9.86
N TYR A 126 -3.17 13.74 8.86
CA TYR A 126 -2.98 12.30 8.90
C TYR A 126 -1.50 11.91 9.01
N GLU A 127 -0.63 12.41 8.13
CA GLU A 127 0.82 12.13 8.14
C GLU A 127 1.49 12.49 9.47
N ARG A 128 1.03 13.57 10.11
CA ARG A 128 1.53 14.00 11.44
C ARG A 128 1.08 13.13 12.60
N ARG A 129 0.02 12.34 12.43
CA ARG A 129 -0.51 11.47 13.49
C ARG A 129 0.01 10.04 13.38
N LEU A 130 0.45 9.63 12.20
CA LEU A 130 1.06 8.32 11.96
C LEU A 130 2.55 8.28 12.31
N ASN A 131 3.27 9.39 12.15
CA ASN A 131 4.67 9.56 12.54
C ASN A 131 4.80 10.13 13.95
#